data_AF-A0A973ECQ9-F1
#
_entry.id   AF-A0A973ECQ9-F1
#
_cell.length_a   1.000
_cell.length_b   1.000
_cell.length_c   1.000
_cell.angle_alpha   90.00
_cell.angle_beta   90.00
_cell.angle_gamma   90.00
#
_symmetry.space_group_name_H-M   'P 1'
#
loop_
_entity.id
_entity.type
_entity.pdbx_description
1 polymer ?
#
loop_
_entity_poly.entity_id
_entity_poly.type
_entity_poly.pdbx_seq_one_letter_code
_entity_poly.pdbx_strand_id
1 'polypeptide(L)'
;GTVDSLAWHLGLLGVAYVITYVWLSAMQPLVAGNQVLSVFFSYNLFFIHGLTVCVLMRMAIERFGWNHKVDDDTLKRITSGSVDFMVVATLMSIQIAVLSALLVPILLIAVAVTLVTFLGAMAIGKLSGQLGPERAVTAFGCCCGSTGTGLLLLRMLDADFSTSVPKELAFFNIAIIVVNIPTLFFVAPIAPSLGAWSYLAIFGGYVILMLFCIPLLLKWQRSRGGQPPSVQEPTPS
;
A
#
# COMPACT_ATOMS: atom_id res chain seq x y z
N GLY A 1 -2.08 -31.17 -12.15
CA GLY A 1 -2.26 -30.98 -10.71
C GLY A 1 -2.41 -29.51 -10.42
N THR A 2 -3.62 -29.05 -10.09
CA THR A 2 -3.86 -27.65 -9.65
C THR A 2 -3.34 -27.42 -8.23
N VAL A 3 -3.35 -28.46 -7.39
CA VAL A 3 -2.78 -28.45 -6.03
C VAL A 3 -1.25 -28.29 -6.08
N ASP A 4 -0.57 -28.95 -7.02
CA ASP A 4 0.90 -28.82 -7.17
C ASP A 4 1.31 -27.39 -7.55
N SER A 5 0.53 -26.73 -8.41
CA SER A 5 0.74 -25.32 -8.75
C SER A 5 0.56 -24.41 -7.53
N LEU A 6 -0.52 -24.60 -6.76
CA LEU A 6 -0.76 -23.78 -5.56
C LEU A 6 0.37 -23.95 -4.53
N ALA A 7 0.78 -25.19 -4.25
CA ALA A 7 1.85 -25.50 -3.31
C ALA A 7 3.19 -24.88 -3.74
N TRP A 8 3.50 -24.93 -5.04
CA TRP A 8 4.70 -24.31 -5.60
C TRP A 8 4.72 -22.79 -5.37
N HIS A 9 3.62 -22.09 -5.66
CA HIS A 9 3.54 -20.64 -5.47
C HIS A 9 3.52 -20.23 -4.00
N LEU A 10 2.85 -20.98 -3.14
CA LEU A 10 2.92 -20.78 -1.69
C LEU A 10 4.33 -21.02 -1.15
N GLY A 11 5.03 -22.04 -1.66
CA GLY A 11 6.43 -22.29 -1.34
C GLY A 11 7.33 -21.13 -1.76
N LEU A 12 7.12 -20.59 -2.96
CA LEU A 12 7.86 -19.42 -3.46
C LEU A 12 7.64 -18.19 -2.57
N LEU A 13 6.40 -17.92 -2.15
CA LEU A 13 6.07 -16.84 -1.21
C LEU A 13 6.67 -17.09 0.18
N GLY A 14 6.66 -18.34 0.66
CA GLY A 14 7.30 -18.74 1.91
C GLY A 14 8.81 -18.51 1.90
N VAL A 15 9.49 -18.83 0.79
CA VAL A 15 10.91 -18.54 0.60
C VAL A 15 11.17 -17.02 0.66
N ALA A 16 10.37 -16.22 -0.02
CA ALA A 16 10.49 -14.76 0.06
C ALA A 16 10.31 -14.23 1.49
N TYR A 17 9.33 -14.77 2.24
CA TYR A 17 9.12 -14.41 3.64
C TYR A 17 10.33 -14.75 4.51
N VAL A 18 10.87 -15.97 4.39
CA VAL A 18 12.04 -16.42 5.18
C VAL A 18 13.27 -15.58 4.84
N ILE A 19 13.52 -15.30 3.56
CA ILE A 19 14.63 -14.42 3.14
C ILE A 19 14.48 -13.04 3.79
N THR A 20 13.28 -12.47 3.76
CA THR A 20 12.99 -11.15 4.36
C THR A 20 13.22 -11.16 5.87
N TYR A 21 12.75 -12.20 6.56
CA TYR A 21 12.92 -12.35 8.00
C TYR A 21 14.39 -12.51 8.39
N VAL A 22 15.13 -13.37 7.69
CA VAL A 22 16.56 -13.59 7.93
C VAL A 22 17.35 -12.32 7.63
N TRP A 23 17.02 -11.62 6.54
CA TRP A 23 17.61 -10.33 6.18
C TRP A 23 17.43 -9.29 7.29
N LEU A 24 16.21 -9.07 7.77
CA LEU A 24 15.94 -8.11 8.84
C LEU A 24 16.64 -8.50 10.15
N SER A 25 16.59 -9.79 10.51
CA SER A 25 17.21 -10.29 11.74
C SER A 25 18.75 -10.16 11.70
N ALA A 26 19.37 -10.32 10.53
CA ALA A 26 20.81 -10.11 10.36
C ALA A 26 21.20 -8.62 10.37
N MET A 27 20.34 -7.74 9.86
CA MET A 27 20.62 -6.30 9.80
C MET A 27 20.43 -5.60 11.15
N GLN A 28 19.45 -6.01 11.97
CA GLN A 28 19.17 -5.39 13.27
C GLN A 28 20.38 -5.20 14.21
N PRO A 29 21.24 -6.21 14.45
CA PRO A 29 22.42 -6.02 15.30
C PRO A 29 23.45 -5.07 14.69
N LEU A 30 23.54 -5.02 13.35
CA LEU A 30 24.48 -4.15 12.63
C LEU A 30 24.06 -2.68 12.67
N VAL A 31 22.76 -2.41 12.80
CA VAL A 31 22.21 -1.04 12.76
C VAL A 31 21.81 -0.49 14.13
N ALA A 32 22.00 -1.27 15.20
CA ALA A 32 21.62 -0.89 16.56
C ALA A 32 22.26 0.42 17.06
N GLY A 33 23.40 0.83 16.48
CA GLY A 33 24.08 2.09 16.81
C GLY A 33 23.58 3.33 16.07
N ASN A 34 22.72 3.19 15.05
CA ASN A 34 22.24 4.30 14.23
C ASN A 34 20.71 4.37 14.26
N GLN A 35 20.17 5.45 14.85
CA GLN A 35 18.72 5.68 15.00
C GLN A 35 17.97 5.68 13.66
N VAL A 36 18.60 6.11 12.57
CA VAL A 36 17.98 6.12 11.23
C VAL A 36 17.93 4.70 10.66
N LEU A 37 19.03 3.97 10.76
CA LEU A 37 19.07 2.62 10.22
C LEU A 37 18.23 1.66 11.06
N SER A 38 18.14 1.84 12.38
CA SER A 38 17.32 1.00 13.26
C SER A 38 15.82 1.11 12.97
N VAL A 39 15.31 2.31 12.67
CA VAL A 39 13.92 2.50 12.23
C VAL A 39 13.70 1.87 10.85
N PHE A 40 14.65 2.04 9.92
CA PHE A 40 14.53 1.47 8.58
C PHE A 40 14.48 -0.07 8.60
N PHE A 41 15.36 -0.73 9.35
CA PHE A 41 15.40 -2.19 9.49
C PHE A 41 14.51 -2.73 10.63
N SER A 42 13.49 -1.96 11.04
CA SER A 42 12.49 -2.41 12.00
C SER A 42 11.52 -3.41 11.37
N TYR A 43 11.01 -4.35 12.17
CA TYR A 43 9.93 -5.26 11.72
C TYR A 43 8.65 -4.53 11.33
N ASN A 44 8.45 -3.28 11.77
CA ASN A 44 7.33 -2.45 11.31
C ASN A 44 7.36 -2.19 9.80
N LEU A 45 8.56 -2.19 9.19
CA LEU A 45 8.77 -2.00 7.74
C LEU A 45 9.01 -3.33 7.01
N PHE A 46 8.55 -4.45 7.60
CA PHE A 46 8.67 -5.79 6.99
C PHE A 46 8.06 -5.83 5.59
N PHE A 47 6.91 -5.18 5.39
CA PHE A 47 6.23 -5.14 4.10
C PHE A 47 7.14 -4.64 2.96
N ILE A 48 7.93 -3.59 3.19
CA ILE A 48 8.82 -3.04 2.15
C ILE A 48 9.98 -3.95 1.85
N HIS A 49 10.64 -4.46 2.90
CA HIS A 49 11.74 -5.40 2.72
C HIS A 49 11.24 -6.65 1.98
N GLY A 50 10.04 -7.13 2.33
CA GLY A 50 9.36 -8.22 1.63
C GLY A 50 9.06 -7.90 0.18
N LEU A 51 8.53 -6.72 -0.11
CA LEU A 51 8.27 -6.27 -1.48
C LEU A 51 9.58 -6.19 -2.29
N THR A 52 10.65 -5.63 -1.72
CA THR A 52 11.96 -5.58 -2.37
C THR A 52 12.48 -6.99 -2.66
N VAL A 53 12.43 -7.90 -1.70
CA VAL A 53 12.84 -9.30 -1.89
C VAL A 53 11.99 -9.98 -2.98
N CYS A 54 10.67 -9.78 -2.98
CA CYS A 54 9.79 -10.34 -4.01
C CYS A 54 10.11 -9.80 -5.40
N VAL A 55 10.40 -8.50 -5.55
CA VAL A 55 10.81 -7.90 -6.82
C VAL A 55 12.16 -8.45 -7.28
N LEU A 56 13.15 -8.54 -6.39
CA LEU A 56 14.45 -9.14 -6.69
C LEU A 56 14.32 -10.61 -7.12
N MET A 57 13.46 -11.36 -6.43
CA MET A 57 13.16 -12.75 -6.75
C MET A 57 12.48 -12.89 -8.11
N ARG A 58 11.51 -12.02 -8.44
CA ARG A 58 10.86 -11.97 -9.76
C ARG A 58 11.88 -11.68 -10.87
N MET A 59 12.76 -10.70 -10.66
CA MET A 59 13.83 -10.38 -11.61
C MET A 59 14.81 -11.55 -11.80
N ALA A 60 15.15 -12.28 -10.72
CA ALA A 60 15.99 -13.47 -10.82
C ALA A 60 15.31 -14.57 -11.66
N ILE A 61 14.03 -14.85 -11.41
CA ILE A 61 13.24 -15.84 -12.17
C ILE A 61 13.20 -15.49 -13.66
N GLU A 62 12.98 -14.22 -13.98
CA GLU A 62 12.99 -13.71 -15.36
C GLU A 62 14.38 -13.86 -16.01
N ARG A 63 15.45 -13.55 -15.26
CA ARG A 63 16.83 -13.67 -15.74
C ARG A 63 17.23 -15.11 -16.03
N PHE A 64 16.74 -16.07 -15.26
CA PHE A 64 16.97 -17.51 -15.45
C PHE A 64 16.01 -18.17 -16.47
N GLY A 65 15.08 -17.40 -17.06
CA GLY A 65 14.12 -17.92 -18.04
C GLY A 65 13.06 -18.84 -17.43
N TRP A 66 12.81 -18.75 -16.12
CA TRP A 66 11.86 -19.61 -15.40
C TRP A 66 10.43 -19.05 -15.37
N ASN A 67 10.11 -18.10 -16.24
CA ASN A 67 8.79 -17.47 -16.30
C ASN A 67 7.64 -18.48 -16.46
N HIS A 68 7.87 -19.57 -17.20
CA HIS A 68 6.84 -20.60 -17.37
C HIS A 68 6.45 -21.31 -16.05
N LYS A 69 7.31 -21.24 -15.02
CA LYS A 69 7.09 -21.87 -13.71
C LYS A 69 6.32 -20.98 -12.74
N VAL A 70 6.07 -19.72 -13.11
CA VAL A 70 5.31 -18.77 -12.31
C VAL A 70 4.02 -18.45 -13.05
N ASP A 71 2.92 -18.85 -12.46
CA ASP A 71 1.57 -18.58 -12.92
C ASP A 71 0.99 -17.38 -12.14
N ASP A 72 0.85 -16.26 -12.86
CA ASP A 72 0.31 -15.03 -12.31
C ASP A 72 -1.15 -15.18 -11.88
N ASP A 73 -1.93 -16.08 -12.48
CA ASP A 73 -3.32 -16.29 -12.09
C ASP A 73 -3.43 -17.07 -10.76
N THR A 74 -2.56 -18.05 -10.53
CA THR A 74 -2.43 -18.69 -9.22
C THR A 74 -2.00 -17.67 -8.15
N LEU A 75 -1.05 -16.78 -8.45
CA LEU A 75 -0.64 -15.71 -7.53
C LEU A 75 -1.77 -14.72 -7.23
N LYS A 76 -2.58 -14.34 -8.22
CA LYS A 76 -3.78 -13.52 -8.00
C LYS A 76 -4.75 -14.23 -7.06
N ARG A 77 -5.04 -15.52 -7.26
CA ARG A 77 -5.93 -16.29 -6.37
C ARG A 77 -5.40 -16.43 -4.95
N ILE A 78 -4.08 -16.59 -4.77
CA ILE A 78 -3.44 -16.59 -3.45
C ILE A 78 -3.57 -15.20 -2.79
N THR A 79 -3.33 -14.14 -3.54
CA THR A 79 -3.53 -12.75 -3.08
C THR A 79 -4.99 -12.55 -2.68
N SER A 80 -5.92 -13.12 -3.46
CA SER A 80 -7.34 -13.24 -3.15
C SER A 80 -7.58 -13.80 -1.76
N GLY A 81 -7.22 -15.06 -1.52
CA GLY A 81 -7.39 -15.65 -0.19
C GLY A 81 -6.66 -14.90 0.93
N SER A 82 -5.47 -14.36 0.68
CA SER A 82 -4.65 -13.69 1.70
C SER A 82 -5.30 -12.41 2.27
N VAL A 83 -5.93 -11.61 1.41
CA VAL A 83 -6.67 -10.41 1.87
C VAL A 83 -7.90 -10.81 2.68
N ASP A 84 -8.59 -11.89 2.31
CA ASP A 84 -9.76 -12.35 3.08
C ASP A 84 -9.33 -12.75 4.50
N PHE A 85 -8.22 -13.50 4.62
CA PHE A 85 -7.62 -13.84 5.93
C PHE A 85 -7.23 -12.61 6.74
N MET A 86 -6.61 -11.63 6.10
CA MET A 86 -6.21 -10.40 6.77
C MET A 86 -7.42 -9.58 7.23
N VAL A 87 -8.51 -9.54 6.47
CA VAL A 87 -9.76 -8.89 6.91
C VAL A 87 -10.32 -9.60 8.14
N VAL A 88 -10.39 -10.93 8.13
CA VAL A 88 -10.81 -11.70 9.31
C VAL A 88 -9.90 -11.44 10.50
N ALA A 89 -8.57 -11.43 10.30
CA ALA A 89 -7.60 -11.15 11.36
C ALA A 89 -7.77 -9.73 11.94
N THR A 90 -8.03 -8.73 11.11
CA THR A 90 -8.28 -7.35 11.59
C THR A 90 -9.53 -7.26 12.44
N LEU A 91 -10.61 -7.96 12.08
CA LEU A 91 -11.83 -8.01 12.89
C LEU A 91 -11.59 -8.73 14.22
N MET A 92 -10.80 -9.81 14.22
CA MET A 92 -10.44 -10.55 15.43
C MET A 92 -9.49 -9.78 16.35
N SER A 93 -8.71 -8.83 15.82
CA SER A 93 -7.80 -8.00 16.60
C SER A 93 -8.51 -6.94 17.46
N ILE A 94 -9.80 -6.68 17.23
CA ILE A 94 -10.55 -5.64 17.92
C ILE A 94 -10.84 -6.07 19.35
N GLN A 95 -10.34 -5.30 20.33
CA GLN A 95 -10.61 -5.54 21.74
C GLN A 95 -12.00 -5.03 22.13
N ILE A 96 -12.96 -5.95 22.27
CA ILE A 96 -14.36 -5.65 22.59
C ILE A 96 -14.51 -4.85 23.91
N ALA A 97 -13.62 -5.07 24.89
CA ALA A 97 -13.63 -4.35 26.16
C ALA A 97 -13.34 -2.84 26.02
N VAL A 98 -12.42 -2.46 25.14
CA VAL A 98 -12.12 -1.05 24.87
C VAL A 98 -13.23 -0.42 24.04
N LEU A 99 -13.75 -1.19 23.07
CA LEU A 99 -14.85 -0.75 22.20
C LEU A 99 -16.12 -0.42 23.00
N SER A 100 -16.49 -1.23 24.00
CA SER A 100 -17.69 -0.99 24.80
C SER A 100 -17.56 0.21 25.74
N ALA A 101 -16.36 0.44 26.30
CA ALA A 101 -16.10 1.57 27.20
C ALA A 101 -16.09 2.93 26.48
N LEU A 102 -15.67 2.95 25.21
CA LEU A 102 -15.48 4.18 24.43
C LEU A 102 -16.33 4.21 23.15
N LEU A 103 -17.44 3.48 23.12
CA LEU A 103 -18.23 3.29 21.90
C LEU A 103 -18.68 4.62 21.27
N VAL A 104 -19.24 5.53 22.09
CA VAL A 104 -19.75 6.83 21.64
C VAL A 104 -18.64 7.72 21.05
N PRO A 105 -17.54 8.00 21.75
CA PRO A 105 -16.48 8.84 21.18
C PRO A 105 -15.80 8.18 19.96
N ILE A 106 -15.62 6.85 19.97
CA ILE A 106 -15.09 6.11 18.81
C ILE A 106 -16.01 6.30 17.60
N LEU A 107 -17.32 6.12 17.77
CA LEU A 107 -18.27 6.19 16.67
C LEU A 107 -18.37 7.61 16.09
N LEU A 108 -18.36 8.65 16.93
CA LEU A 108 -18.36 10.03 16.47
C LEU A 108 -17.14 10.36 15.61
N ILE A 109 -15.95 10.00 16.09
CA ILE A 109 -14.70 10.23 15.36
C ILE A 109 -14.68 9.38 14.09
N ALA A 110 -15.08 8.11 14.16
CA ALA A 110 -15.13 7.21 13.02
C ALA A 110 -16.04 7.76 11.92
N VAL A 111 -17.25 8.20 12.24
CA VAL A 111 -18.18 8.79 11.26
C VAL A 111 -17.62 10.08 10.66
N ALA A 112 -17.10 10.99 11.49
CA ALA A 112 -16.55 12.26 11.01
C ALA A 112 -15.35 12.05 10.08
N VAL A 113 -14.38 11.24 10.48
CA VAL A 113 -13.18 10.93 9.68
C VAL A 113 -13.57 10.18 8.41
N THR A 114 -14.46 9.19 8.51
CA THR A 114 -14.92 8.42 7.34
C THR A 114 -15.58 9.33 6.31
N LEU A 115 -16.45 10.26 6.73
CA LEU A 115 -17.12 11.18 5.81
C LEU A 115 -16.12 12.10 5.10
N VAL A 116 -15.19 12.70 5.85
CA VAL A 116 -14.16 13.58 5.28
C VAL A 116 -13.26 12.83 4.31
N THR A 117 -12.78 11.64 4.71
CA THR A 117 -11.91 10.81 3.87
C THR A 117 -12.65 10.30 2.63
N PHE A 118 -13.93 9.93 2.74
CA PHE A 118 -14.74 9.48 1.61
C PHE A 118 -14.91 10.61 0.57
N LEU A 119 -15.31 11.80 1.03
CA LEU A 119 -15.48 12.95 0.13
C LEU A 119 -14.15 13.36 -0.53
N GLY A 120 -13.05 13.35 0.24
CA GLY A 120 -11.72 13.64 -0.28
C GLY A 120 -11.24 12.62 -1.32
N ALA A 121 -11.39 11.33 -1.02
CA ALA A 121 -11.00 10.25 -1.93
C ALA A 121 -11.82 10.27 -3.22
N MET A 122 -13.13 10.51 -3.14
CA MET A 122 -13.99 10.63 -4.32
C MET A 122 -13.67 11.87 -5.15
N ALA A 123 -13.35 13.01 -4.52
CA ALA A 123 -12.95 14.22 -5.22
C ALA A 123 -11.63 14.01 -6.00
N ILE A 124 -10.64 13.39 -5.37
CA ILE A 124 -9.35 13.08 -6.01
C ILE A 124 -9.50 11.98 -7.08
N GLY A 125 -10.36 10.99 -6.85
CA GLY A 125 -10.65 9.94 -7.83
C GLY A 125 -11.28 10.47 -9.10
N LYS A 126 -12.19 11.44 -9.01
CA LYS A 126 -12.75 12.13 -10.19
C LYS A 126 -11.68 12.82 -11.05
N LEU A 127 -10.58 13.25 -10.44
CA LEU A 127 -9.44 13.86 -11.14
C LEU A 127 -8.46 12.81 -11.70
N SER A 128 -8.64 11.53 -11.37
CA SER A 128 -7.67 10.46 -11.65
C SER A 128 -7.96 9.67 -12.94
N GLY A 129 -8.82 10.17 -13.83
CA GLY A 129 -9.06 9.60 -15.16
C GLY A 129 -9.93 8.33 -15.16
N GLN A 130 -9.69 7.43 -16.12
CA GLN A 130 -10.57 6.29 -16.44
C GLN A 130 -10.77 5.31 -15.27
N LEU A 131 -9.72 4.99 -14.50
CA LEU A 131 -9.79 4.12 -13.30
C LEU A 131 -10.06 4.92 -12.01
N GLY A 132 -10.60 6.13 -12.14
CA GLY A 132 -10.85 7.04 -11.01
C GLY A 132 -11.70 6.45 -9.88
N PRO A 133 -12.80 5.73 -10.15
CA PRO A 133 -13.62 5.10 -9.12
C PRO A 133 -12.87 4.00 -8.34
N GLU A 134 -12.16 3.11 -9.03
CA GLU A 134 -11.36 2.06 -8.40
C GLU A 134 -10.24 2.64 -7.53
N ARG A 135 -9.53 3.65 -8.04
CA ARG A 135 -8.49 4.37 -7.30
C ARG A 135 -9.06 5.08 -6.06
N ALA A 136 -10.21 5.75 -6.18
CA ALA A 136 -10.86 6.42 -5.05
C ALA A 136 -11.22 5.43 -3.94
N VAL A 137 -11.88 4.33 -4.30
CA VAL A 137 -12.36 3.34 -3.33
C VAL A 137 -11.18 2.62 -2.67
N THR A 138 -10.14 2.30 -3.44
CA THR A 138 -8.90 1.72 -2.89
C THR A 138 -8.21 2.69 -1.92
N ALA A 139 -8.04 3.96 -2.31
CA ALA A 139 -7.41 4.97 -1.49
C ALA A 139 -8.22 5.25 -0.21
N PHE A 140 -9.55 5.34 -0.32
CA PHE A 140 -10.45 5.45 0.82
C PHE A 140 -10.26 4.30 1.81
N GLY A 141 -10.22 3.07 1.30
CA GLY A 141 -9.97 1.89 2.13
C GLY A 141 -8.59 1.91 2.81
N CYS A 142 -7.56 2.40 2.12
CA CYS A 142 -6.22 2.55 2.71
C CYS A 142 -6.19 3.59 3.83
N CYS A 143 -6.88 4.72 3.65
CA CYS A 143 -6.90 5.80 4.64
C CYS A 143 -7.74 5.47 5.88
N CYS A 144 -8.80 4.67 5.74
CA CYS A 144 -9.66 4.26 6.86
C CYS A 144 -9.17 3.02 7.61
N GLY A 145 -8.14 2.34 7.09
CA GLY A 145 -7.62 1.12 7.70
C GLY A 145 -6.18 0.87 7.29
N SER A 146 -5.97 -0.14 6.44
CA SER A 146 -4.67 -0.51 5.91
C SER A 146 -4.73 -0.67 4.39
N THR A 147 -3.58 -0.88 3.75
CA THR A 147 -3.51 -1.32 2.35
C THR A 147 -4.41 -2.53 2.08
N GLY A 148 -4.56 -3.36 3.11
CA GLY A 148 -5.44 -4.50 3.08
C GLY A 148 -6.92 -4.20 2.91
N THR A 149 -7.45 -3.24 3.67
CA THR A 149 -8.84 -2.78 3.50
C THR A 149 -9.03 -2.09 2.16
N GLY A 150 -8.01 -1.39 1.65
CA GLY A 150 -7.99 -0.87 0.28
C GLY A 150 -8.18 -1.97 -0.78
N LEU A 151 -7.43 -3.07 -0.68
CA LEU A 151 -7.56 -4.21 -1.59
C LEU A 151 -8.92 -4.91 -1.47
N LEU A 152 -9.48 -5.02 -0.26
CA LEU A 152 -10.83 -5.56 -0.08
C LEU A 152 -11.87 -4.73 -0.83
N LEU A 153 -11.82 -3.39 -0.68
CA LEU A 153 -12.77 -2.53 -1.37
C LEU A 153 -12.55 -2.54 -2.89
N LEU A 154 -11.29 -2.63 -3.34
CA LEU A 154 -10.97 -2.77 -4.76
C LEU A 154 -11.61 -4.02 -5.35
N ARG A 155 -11.61 -5.15 -4.63
CA ARG A 155 -12.26 -6.38 -5.11
C ARG A 155 -13.75 -6.30 -5.32
N MET A 156 -14.43 -5.40 -4.62
CA MET A 156 -15.85 -5.18 -4.87
C MET A 156 -16.08 -4.55 -6.26
N LEU A 157 -15.07 -3.90 -6.85
CA LEU A 157 -15.10 -3.31 -8.19
C LEU A 157 -14.36 -4.17 -9.22
N ASP A 158 -13.26 -4.80 -8.84
CA ASP A 158 -12.39 -5.65 -9.66
C ASP A 158 -11.97 -6.90 -8.86
N ALA A 159 -12.82 -7.93 -8.90
CA ALA A 159 -12.65 -9.15 -8.11
C ALA A 159 -11.38 -9.94 -8.46
N ASP A 160 -10.96 -9.91 -9.73
CA ASP A 160 -9.83 -10.67 -10.25
C ASP A 160 -8.51 -9.89 -10.28
N PHE A 161 -8.49 -8.65 -9.76
CA PHE A 161 -7.32 -7.76 -9.86
C PHE A 161 -6.78 -7.63 -11.28
N SER A 162 -7.71 -7.49 -12.23
CA SER A 162 -7.44 -7.38 -13.65
C SER A 162 -6.90 -6.00 -14.05
N THR A 163 -7.22 -4.95 -13.27
CA THR A 163 -6.80 -3.58 -13.58
C THR A 163 -5.38 -3.28 -13.11
N SER A 164 -4.84 -2.10 -13.46
CA SER A 164 -3.51 -1.66 -13.02
C SER A 164 -3.47 -1.19 -11.56
N VAL A 165 -4.64 -0.99 -10.93
CA VAL A 165 -4.77 -0.39 -9.59
C VAL A 165 -4.03 -1.17 -8.49
N PRO A 166 -4.02 -2.53 -8.47
CA PRO A 166 -3.24 -3.30 -7.49
C PRO A 166 -1.73 -3.05 -7.60
N LYS A 167 -1.22 -2.89 -8.83
CA LYS A 167 0.21 -2.58 -9.07
C LYS A 167 0.52 -1.15 -8.65
N GLU A 168 -0.36 -0.21 -8.99
CA GLU A 168 -0.26 1.19 -8.53
C GLU A 168 -0.26 1.27 -7.00
N LEU A 169 -1.06 0.44 -6.34
CA LEU A 169 -1.10 0.37 -4.88
C LEU A 169 0.22 -0.11 -4.28
N ALA A 170 0.92 -1.05 -4.92
CA ALA A 170 2.26 -1.46 -4.50
C ALA A 170 3.25 -0.29 -4.58
N PHE A 171 3.25 0.47 -5.68
CA PHE A 171 4.06 1.69 -5.81
C PHE A 171 3.65 2.78 -4.83
N PHE A 172 2.35 2.93 -4.56
CA PHE A 172 1.83 3.84 -3.55
C PHE A 172 2.41 3.53 -2.15
N ASN A 173 2.51 2.26 -1.76
CA ASN A 173 3.12 1.89 -0.48
C ASN A 173 4.63 2.20 -0.40
N ILE A 174 5.33 2.23 -1.53
CA ILE A 174 6.72 2.70 -1.56
C ILE A 174 6.74 4.24 -1.43
N ALA A 175 5.88 4.93 -2.18
CA ALA A 175 5.80 6.39 -2.18
C ALA A 175 5.39 6.96 -0.81
N ILE A 176 4.43 6.33 -0.12
CA ILE A 176 3.96 6.80 1.19
C ILE A 176 5.11 6.81 2.20
N ILE A 177 6.03 5.85 2.14
CA ILE A 177 7.18 5.81 3.03
C ILE A 177 8.14 6.92 2.70
N VAL A 178 8.50 7.12 1.43
CA VAL A 178 9.37 8.23 1.02
C VAL A 178 8.81 9.58 1.49
N VAL A 179 7.49 9.78 1.38
CA VAL A 179 6.83 11.00 1.87
C VAL A 179 6.80 11.09 3.40
N ASN A 180 6.71 9.95 4.09
CA ASN A 180 6.67 9.88 5.56
C ASN A 180 8.05 9.74 6.22
N ILE A 181 9.15 9.60 5.47
CA ILE A 181 10.52 9.57 6.00
C ILE A 181 10.75 10.68 7.03
N PRO A 182 10.43 11.97 6.75
CA PRO A 182 10.64 13.03 7.74
C PRO A 182 9.87 12.79 9.05
N THR A 183 8.63 12.29 8.96
CA THR A 183 7.83 11.98 10.16
C THR A 183 8.36 10.77 10.90
N LEU A 184 8.74 9.71 10.18
CA LEU A 184 9.29 8.49 10.78
C LEU A 184 10.64 8.73 11.48
N PHE A 185 11.49 9.60 10.93
CA PHE A 185 12.83 9.84 11.49
C PHE A 185 12.88 10.98 12.51
N PHE A 186 12.14 12.07 12.30
CA PHE A 186 12.24 13.25 13.16
C PHE A 186 11.09 13.33 14.17
N VAL A 187 9.88 12.91 13.80
CA VAL A 187 8.69 13.08 14.65
C VAL A 187 8.46 11.86 15.53
N ALA A 188 8.63 10.64 15.01
CA ALA A 188 8.36 9.42 15.77
C ALA A 188 9.19 9.29 17.08
N PRO A 189 10.49 9.63 17.12
CA PRO A 189 11.29 9.53 18.35
C PRO A 189 10.89 10.55 19.43
N ILE A 190 10.37 11.71 19.03
CA ILE A 190 9.99 12.80 19.94
C ILE A 190 8.48 12.85 20.20
N ALA A 191 7.68 12.02 19.52
CA ALA A 191 6.23 12.02 19.57
C ALA A 191 5.64 12.06 21.00
N PRO A 192 6.15 11.30 22.00
CA PRO A 192 5.59 11.35 23.35
C PRO A 192 5.76 12.70 24.06
N SER A 193 6.70 13.54 23.60
CA SER A 193 7.02 14.85 24.18
C SER A 193 6.39 16.03 23.43
N LEU A 194 5.71 15.77 22.31
CA LEU A 194 5.11 16.81 21.46
C LEU A 194 3.74 17.26 21.99
N GLY A 195 3.52 18.58 22.01
CA GLY A 195 2.21 19.16 22.34
C GLY A 195 1.19 19.02 21.20
N ALA A 196 -0.09 19.25 21.50
CA ALA A 196 -1.17 19.19 20.51
C ALA A 196 -0.95 20.11 19.30
N TRP A 197 -0.37 21.29 19.52
CA TRP A 197 -0.06 22.26 18.46
C TRP A 197 0.98 21.77 17.46
N SER A 198 1.99 21.01 17.90
CA SER A 198 2.98 20.41 17.01
C SER A 198 2.36 19.35 16.11
N TYR A 199 1.45 18.52 16.63
CA TYR A 199 0.71 17.56 15.80
C TYR A 199 -0.14 18.25 14.76
N LEU A 200 -0.84 19.32 15.15
CA LEU A 200 -1.67 20.09 14.23
C LEU A 200 -0.84 20.75 13.12
N ALA A 201 0.36 21.25 13.46
CA ALA A 201 1.28 21.85 12.49
C ALA A 201 1.85 20.81 11.51
N ILE A 202 2.24 19.62 11.99
CA ILE A 202 2.80 18.55 11.15
C ILE A 202 1.72 18.01 10.20
N PHE A 203 0.58 17.56 10.72
CA PHE A 203 -0.51 17.03 9.89
C PHE A 203 -1.14 18.11 9.02
N GLY A 204 -1.32 19.33 9.53
CA GLY A 204 -1.78 20.47 8.74
C GLY A 204 -0.81 20.83 7.61
N GLY A 205 0.50 20.71 7.85
CA GLY A 205 1.53 20.87 6.83
C GLY A 205 1.41 19.86 5.69
N TYR A 206 1.14 18.59 6.00
CA TYR A 206 0.87 17.57 4.98
C TYR A 206 -0.38 17.89 4.14
N VAL A 207 -1.44 18.40 4.77
CA VAL A 207 -2.66 18.83 4.05
C VAL A 207 -2.35 20.01 3.11
N ILE A 208 -1.61 21.01 3.57
CA ILE A 208 -1.23 22.17 2.75
C ILE A 208 -0.35 21.73 1.57
N LEU A 209 0.62 20.84 1.81
CA LEU A 209 1.48 20.28 0.77
C LEU A 209 0.66 19.51 -0.26
N MET A 210 -0.30 18.70 0.17
CA MET A 210 -1.23 18.00 -0.73
C MET A 210 -2.02 18.99 -1.59
N LEU A 211 -2.62 20.01 -0.98
CA LEU A 211 -3.40 21.03 -1.69
C LEU A 211 -2.56 21.82 -2.70
N PHE A 212 -1.27 22.06 -2.39
CA PHE A 212 -0.33 22.70 -3.31
C PHE A 212 0.07 21.79 -4.48
N CYS A 213 0.20 20.48 -4.25
CA CYS A 213 0.54 19.52 -5.29
C CYS A 213 -0.60 19.28 -6.29
N ILE A 214 -1.87 19.38 -5.89
CA ILE A 214 -3.04 19.16 -6.77
C ILE A 214 -3.02 20.04 -8.03
N PRO A 215 -2.88 21.38 -7.99
CA PRO A 215 -2.86 22.21 -9.19
C PRO A 215 -1.64 21.95 -10.09
N LEU A 216 -0.50 21.57 -9.50
CA LEU A 216 0.70 21.16 -10.26
C LEU A 216 0.45 19.86 -11.02
N LEU A 217 -0.15 18.86 -10.36
CA LEU A 217 -0.50 17.58 -10.96
C LEU A 217 -1.55 17.74 -12.07
N LEU A 218 -2.57 18.59 -11.87
CA LEU A 218 -3.57 18.88 -12.89
C LEU A 218 -2.97 19.58 -14.11
N LYS A 219 -2.04 20.53 -13.91
CA LYS A 219 -1.31 21.16 -15.02
C LYS A 219 -0.46 20.14 -15.78
N TRP A 220 0.23 19.25 -15.05
CA TRP A 220 1.07 18.22 -15.64
C TRP A 220 0.26 17.17 -16.41
N GLN A 221 -0.88 16.73 -15.87
CA GLN A 221 -1.82 15.84 -16.56
C GLN A 221 -2.37 16.46 -17.84
N ARG A 222 -2.73 17.76 -17.81
CA ARG A 222 -3.17 18.48 -19.01
C ARG A 222 -2.07 18.60 -20.07
N SER A 223 -0.82 18.82 -19.63
CA SER A 223 0.33 18.85 -20.54
C SER A 223 0.62 17.51 -21.21
N ARG A 224 0.26 16.38 -20.57
CA ARG A 224 0.44 15.03 -21.13
C ARG A 224 -0.79 14.52 -21.89
N GLY A 225 -1.99 14.96 -21.52
CA GLY A 225 -3.23 14.65 -22.24
C GLY A 225 -3.37 15.34 -23.62
N GLY A 226 -2.41 16.20 -23.99
CA GLY A 226 -2.32 16.83 -25.32
C GLY A 226 -1.46 16.08 -26.34
N GLN A 227 -0.84 14.95 -25.97
CA GLN A 227 -0.22 14.06 -26.97
C GLN A 227 -1.26 13.05 -27.47
N PRO A 228 -1.65 13.05 -28.75
CA PRO A 228 -2.49 11.99 -29.29
C PRO A 228 -1.73 10.65 -29.14
N PRO A 229 -2.44 9.54 -28.88
CA PRO A 229 -1.81 8.22 -28.84
C PRO A 229 -1.06 7.99 -30.15
N SER A 230 0.20 7.57 -30.06
CA SER A 230 0.94 7.11 -31.23
C SER A 230 0.18 5.94 -31.83
N VAL A 231 -0.47 6.19 -32.96
CA VAL A 231 -1.06 5.15 -33.81
C VAL A 231 0.09 4.23 -34.19
N GLN A 232 0.19 3.07 -33.54
CA GLN A 232 0.91 1.95 -34.11
C GLN A 232 0.07 1.51 -35.30
N GLU A 233 0.47 1.93 -36.50
CA GLU A 233 -0.03 1.33 -37.72
C GLU A 233 0.21 -0.19 -37.64
N PRO A 234 -0.80 -1.02 -37.95
CA PRO A 234 -0.56 -2.45 -38.08
C PRO A 234 0.50 -2.64 -39.16
N THR A 235 1.62 -3.27 -38.80
CA THR A 235 2.59 -3.75 -39.78
C THR A 235 1.86 -4.64 -40.78
N PRO A 236 1.83 -4.27 -42.08
CA PRO A 236 1.33 -5.15 -43.11
C PRO A 236 2.35 -6.28 -43.33
N SER A 237 1.78 -7.50 -43.38
CA SER A 237 2.36 -8.82 -43.68
C SER A 237 3.36 -9.40 -42.68
#